data_AF-A0A9K3PB62-F1
#
_entry.id   AF-A0A9K3PB62-F1
#
_cell.length_a   1.000
_cell.length_b   1.000
_cell.length_c   1.000
_cell.angle_alpha   90.00
_cell.angle_beta   90.00
_cell.angle_gamma   90.00
#
_symmetry.space_group_name_H-M   'P 1'
#
loop_
_entity.id
_entity.type
_entity.pdbx_description
1 polymer ?
#
loop_
_entity_poly.entity_id
_entity_poly.type
_entity_poly.pdbx_seq_one_letter_code
_entity_poly.pdbx_strand_id
1 'polypeptide(L)'
;MDKEDKSTTVTVTVTSFDLDRWQQGGLSSFSETCFSEYWNQLAPDSIIPSVSQEQSHHVNPYSFAHRMTLGKYLIEQTGGDNIWGKNCSLHWFWGYLAQLDWQRRSGRLENPGTWNSITDIDTFERDRRISNDDNISKESWWGYMNLQFSVAVYCGAAEAGLVPIIQLGTPFNKNEFGYQQCVQHWKNFWDTHHRDFVASIRSSATETQRKEALSILYRHLWETHTNVIQCGIANAKQLENKLPEEDRNVGLGWCNMVELLSAMSWTHLSVDALCEFGVGYLPTIRLAGPETVQWIAIHRPKEYVTIQNLYKLRLTSPAAMKQMCIFWSRVTRWSLQRDTMARTLNTLSHGNGPAKVLAFTKIFILSIAPKSVTEISIWMAIPTALLLCASRRK
;
A
#
# COMPACT_ATOMS: atom_id res chain seq x y z
N MET A 1 13.57 58.63 11.16
CA MET A 1 12.89 58.52 9.87
C MET A 1 13.99 58.34 8.84
N ASP A 2 14.24 57.19 8.23
CA ASP A 2 13.41 56.01 8.03
C ASP A 2 14.32 54.77 8.00
N LYS A 3 13.89 53.68 8.67
CA LYS A 3 14.52 52.37 8.52
C LYS A 3 13.80 51.66 7.39
N GLU A 4 14.50 51.52 6.28
CA GLU A 4 14.07 50.81 5.08
C GLU A 4 14.00 49.30 5.39
N ASP A 5 12.78 48.80 5.48
CA ASP A 5 12.48 47.40 5.79
C ASP A 5 12.68 46.57 4.52
N LYS A 6 13.78 45.80 4.47
CA LYS A 6 14.04 44.86 3.37
C LYS A 6 13.13 43.65 3.53
N SER A 7 11.94 43.77 2.95
CA SER A 7 11.02 42.65 2.73
C SER A 7 11.74 41.59 1.89
N THR A 8 12.11 40.50 2.54
CA THR A 8 12.66 39.31 1.88
C THR A 8 11.48 38.55 1.28
N THR A 9 11.17 38.82 0.01
CA THR A 9 10.19 38.05 -0.73
C THR A 9 10.72 36.62 -0.90
N VAL A 10 10.26 35.71 -0.06
CA VAL A 10 10.51 34.28 -0.23
C VAL A 10 9.63 33.81 -1.38
N THR A 11 10.23 33.69 -2.57
CA THR A 11 9.62 33.04 -3.71
C THR A 11 9.48 31.56 -3.40
N VAL A 12 8.31 31.15 -2.90
CA VAL A 12 7.97 29.72 -2.76
C VAL A 12 7.73 29.19 -4.17
N THR A 13 8.73 28.57 -4.76
CA THR A 13 8.59 27.81 -5.98
C THR A 13 7.66 26.63 -5.68
N VAL A 14 6.39 26.74 -6.06
CA VAL A 14 5.46 25.60 -6.01
C VAL A 14 5.93 24.62 -7.07
N THR A 15 6.75 23.65 -6.67
CA THR A 15 7.12 22.53 -7.53
C THR A 15 5.87 21.72 -7.81
N SER A 16 5.40 21.73 -9.05
CA SER A 16 4.29 20.89 -9.49
C SER A 16 4.61 19.41 -9.23
N PHE A 17 3.66 18.66 -8.70
CA PHE A 17 3.80 17.22 -8.46
C PHE A 17 4.18 16.47 -9.75
N ASP A 18 5.26 15.70 -9.70
CA ASP A 18 5.77 14.89 -10.81
C ASP A 18 5.40 13.42 -10.60
N LEU A 19 4.36 12.98 -11.30
CA LEU A 19 3.83 11.62 -11.22
C LEU A 19 4.85 10.55 -11.66
N ASP A 20 5.64 10.84 -12.70
CA ASP A 20 6.62 9.89 -13.23
C ASP A 20 7.74 9.66 -12.22
N ARG A 21 8.24 10.74 -11.60
CA ARG A 21 9.19 10.64 -10.48
C ARG A 21 8.58 9.97 -9.26
N TRP A 22 7.31 10.21 -8.93
CA TRP A 22 6.64 9.57 -7.81
C TRP A 22 6.52 8.03 -7.97
N GLN A 23 6.20 7.56 -9.18
CA GLN A 23 6.18 6.13 -9.47
C GLN A 23 7.58 5.50 -9.40
N GLN A 24 8.60 6.24 -9.83
CA GLN A 24 9.99 5.76 -9.89
C GLN A 24 10.73 5.83 -8.56
N GLY A 25 10.39 6.78 -7.68
CA GLY A 25 11.16 7.11 -6.49
C GLY A 25 12.33 8.05 -6.79
N GLY A 26 13.27 8.13 -5.84
CA GLY A 26 14.37 9.11 -5.87
C GLY A 26 13.91 10.55 -5.58
N LEU A 27 12.88 10.69 -4.74
CA LEU A 27 12.46 11.99 -4.21
C LEU A 27 13.31 12.37 -3.00
N SER A 28 13.59 13.66 -2.85
CA SER A 28 14.47 14.18 -1.79
C SER A 28 13.70 14.79 -0.62
N SER A 29 12.40 15.06 -0.80
CA SER A 29 11.61 15.81 0.18
C SER A 29 10.12 15.48 0.11
N PHE A 30 9.42 15.72 1.23
CA PHE A 30 7.96 15.58 1.32
C PHE A 30 7.21 16.50 0.32
N SER A 31 7.77 17.68 0.02
CA SER A 31 7.20 18.63 -0.96
C SER A 31 7.09 18.07 -2.38
N GLU A 32 7.87 17.04 -2.70
CA GLU A 32 7.83 16.37 -4.01
C GLU A 32 6.82 15.21 -4.05
N THR A 33 6.17 14.86 -2.93
CA THR A 33 5.21 13.77 -2.85
C THR A 33 3.82 14.18 -3.34
N CYS A 34 2.93 13.20 -3.56
CA CYS A 34 1.54 13.48 -3.95
C CYS A 34 0.72 14.20 -2.88
N PHE A 35 1.19 14.21 -1.63
CA PHE A 35 0.52 14.84 -0.50
C PHE A 35 0.73 16.36 -0.45
N SER A 36 1.78 16.88 -1.08
CA SER A 36 2.18 18.29 -0.95
C SER A 36 1.11 19.28 -1.41
N GLU A 37 0.24 18.87 -2.34
CA GLU A 37 -0.86 19.69 -2.87
C GLU A 37 -1.93 20.03 -1.81
N TYR A 38 -2.13 19.19 -0.79
CA TYR A 38 -3.27 19.34 0.14
C TYR A 38 -2.98 19.01 1.62
N TRP A 39 -1.85 18.39 1.97
CA TRP A 39 -1.61 17.88 3.34
C TRP A 39 -1.75 18.93 4.44
N ASN A 40 -1.28 20.14 4.18
CA ASN A 40 -1.32 21.25 5.14
C ASN A 40 -2.74 21.85 5.28
N GLN A 41 -3.63 21.60 4.31
CA GLN A 41 -5.02 22.08 4.33
C GLN A 41 -5.95 21.10 5.05
N LEU A 42 -5.53 19.85 5.25
CA LEU A 42 -6.28 18.87 6.04
C LEU A 42 -6.32 19.32 7.50
N ALA A 43 -7.52 19.58 8.01
CA ALA A 43 -7.78 20.09 9.36
C ALA A 43 -8.53 19.03 10.19
N PRO A 44 -7.82 18.15 10.94
CA PRO A 44 -8.46 17.12 11.77
C PRO A 44 -9.52 17.66 12.72
N ASP A 45 -9.26 18.81 13.35
CA ASP A 45 -10.17 19.46 14.30
C ASP A 45 -11.53 19.84 13.69
N SER A 46 -11.63 19.89 12.35
CA SER A 46 -12.89 20.21 11.66
C SER A 46 -13.86 19.02 11.55
N ILE A 47 -13.36 17.78 11.64
CA ILE A 47 -14.17 16.56 11.45
C ILE A 47 -14.01 15.53 12.58
N ILE A 48 -13.00 15.68 13.44
CA ILE A 48 -12.74 14.80 14.58
C ILE A 48 -13.10 15.57 15.85
N PRO A 49 -13.96 15.02 16.72
CA PRO A 49 -14.36 15.71 17.95
C PRO A 49 -13.14 16.06 18.80
N SER A 50 -12.99 17.34 19.15
CA SER A 50 -12.09 17.74 20.22
C SER A 50 -12.78 17.49 21.57
N VAL A 51 -11.99 17.22 22.63
CA VAL A 51 -12.50 17.01 24.00
C VAL A 51 -13.34 18.21 24.51
N SER A 52 -13.22 19.37 23.87
CA SER A 52 -13.77 20.65 24.29
C SER A 52 -14.93 21.19 23.44
N GLN A 53 -15.42 20.48 22.41
CA GLN A 53 -16.51 20.99 21.55
C GLN A 53 -17.67 19.99 21.39
N GLU A 54 -18.88 20.43 21.78
CA GLU A 54 -20.16 19.70 21.64
C GLU A 54 -20.75 19.73 20.22
N GLN A 55 -20.00 20.16 19.20
CA GLN A 55 -20.51 20.12 17.82
C GLN A 55 -20.45 18.69 17.27
N SER A 56 -21.57 18.21 16.69
CA SER A 56 -21.61 16.89 16.05
C SER A 56 -20.86 16.93 14.71
N HIS A 57 -19.55 16.73 14.77
CA HIS A 57 -18.74 16.57 13.58
C HIS A 57 -19.03 15.19 12.95
N HIS A 58 -19.67 15.18 11.77
CA HIS A 58 -19.92 13.97 11.00
C HIS A 58 -18.81 13.76 9.98
N VAL A 59 -18.15 12.61 10.03
CA VAL A 59 -17.19 12.19 9.04
C VAL A 59 -17.94 11.57 7.86
N ASN A 60 -17.85 12.18 6.67
CA ASN A 60 -18.39 11.62 5.44
C ASN A 60 -17.45 10.51 4.90
N PRO A 61 -17.85 9.22 4.92
CA PRO A 61 -17.00 8.13 4.41
C PRO A 61 -16.81 8.17 2.89
N TYR A 62 -17.58 9.01 2.18
CA TYR A 62 -17.50 9.20 0.74
C TYR A 62 -16.81 10.51 0.34
N SER A 63 -16.11 11.17 1.27
CA SER A 63 -15.21 12.30 0.96
C SER A 63 -13.75 11.85 1.03
N PHE A 64 -13.00 12.16 -0.02
CA PHE A 64 -11.56 11.94 -0.10
C PHE A 64 -10.84 12.74 0.99
N ALA A 65 -11.13 14.03 1.13
CA ALA A 65 -10.53 14.90 2.14
C ALA A 65 -10.80 14.39 3.55
N HIS A 66 -12.01 13.90 3.83
CA HIS A 66 -12.32 13.29 5.14
C HIS A 66 -11.49 12.03 5.38
N ARG A 67 -11.39 11.12 4.41
CA ARG A 67 -10.55 9.91 4.53
C ARG A 67 -9.07 10.23 4.71
N MET A 68 -8.56 11.20 3.96
CA MET A 68 -7.17 11.69 4.11
C MET A 68 -6.94 12.35 5.47
N THR A 69 -7.91 13.10 5.97
CA THR A 69 -7.85 13.75 7.29
C THR A 69 -7.85 12.72 8.42
N LEU A 70 -8.68 11.67 8.34
CA LEU A 70 -8.61 10.54 9.27
C LEU A 70 -7.22 9.91 9.27
N GLY A 71 -6.63 9.74 8.09
CA GLY A 71 -5.30 9.15 7.96
C GLY A 71 -4.18 10.01 8.52
N LYS A 72 -4.23 11.32 8.27
CA LYS A 72 -3.31 12.30 8.87
C LYS A 72 -3.38 12.22 10.39
N TYR A 73 -4.58 12.30 10.96
CA TYR A 73 -4.78 12.22 12.39
C TYR A 73 -4.31 10.89 12.97
N LEU A 74 -4.61 9.77 12.30
CA LEU A 74 -4.16 8.46 12.71
C LEU A 74 -2.63 8.38 12.78
N ILE A 75 -1.91 8.89 11.78
CA ILE A 75 -0.43 8.95 11.77
C ILE A 75 0.08 9.80 12.94
N GLU A 76 -0.54 10.96 13.19
CA GLU A 76 -0.14 11.90 14.22
C GLU A 76 -0.42 11.39 15.65
N GLN A 77 -1.48 10.59 15.86
CA GLN A 77 -1.87 10.10 17.19
C GLN A 77 -1.35 8.70 17.50
N THR A 78 -1.26 7.83 16.50
CA THR A 78 -0.67 6.47 16.65
C THR A 78 0.82 6.46 16.33
N GLY A 79 1.36 7.65 16.05
CA GLY A 79 2.76 7.89 15.84
C GLY A 79 3.34 8.99 16.70
N GLY A 80 4.65 8.90 16.90
CA GLY A 80 5.47 9.91 17.52
C GLY A 80 6.90 9.68 17.07
N ASP A 81 7.71 10.72 17.08
CA ASP A 81 9.05 10.69 16.48
C ASP A 81 9.95 9.59 17.06
N ASN A 82 9.74 9.24 18.33
CA ASN A 82 10.47 8.18 19.01
C ASN A 82 10.18 6.77 18.46
N ILE A 83 8.99 6.58 17.87
CA ILE A 83 8.55 5.31 17.30
C ILE A 83 8.78 5.29 15.79
N TRP A 84 8.36 6.34 15.09
CA TRP A 84 8.27 6.36 13.62
C TRP A 84 9.22 7.33 12.94
N GLY A 85 10.25 7.80 13.64
CA GLY A 85 11.17 8.79 13.08
C GLY A 85 10.53 10.17 12.95
N LYS A 86 11.36 11.16 12.59
CA LYS A 86 10.98 12.57 12.55
C LYS A 86 9.73 12.78 11.69
N ASN A 87 8.75 13.53 12.21
CA ASN A 87 7.47 13.81 11.54
C ASN A 87 6.70 12.53 11.17
N CYS A 88 6.90 11.44 11.92
CA CYS A 88 6.33 10.12 11.65
C CYS A 88 6.59 9.60 10.23
N SER A 89 7.75 9.92 9.64
CA SER A 89 8.06 9.58 8.25
C SER A 89 8.09 8.07 7.98
N LEU A 90 8.37 7.25 9.01
CA LEU A 90 8.42 5.79 8.94
C LEU A 90 7.06 5.10 9.17
N HIS A 91 5.99 5.87 9.41
CA HIS A 91 4.67 5.29 9.69
C HIS A 91 4.13 4.54 8.46
N TRP A 92 3.72 3.29 8.62
CA TRP A 92 3.29 2.44 7.49
C TRP A 92 1.99 2.92 6.82
N PHE A 93 1.17 3.71 7.52
CA PHE A 93 -0.10 4.20 6.98
C PHE A 93 0.06 5.15 5.77
N TRP A 94 1.25 5.74 5.59
CA TRP A 94 1.55 6.55 4.41
C TRP A 94 1.29 5.81 3.09
N GLY A 95 1.58 4.51 3.03
CA GLY A 95 1.34 3.68 1.85
C GLY A 95 -0.13 3.53 1.49
N TYR A 96 -1.02 3.47 2.49
CA TYR A 96 -2.47 3.38 2.25
C TYR A 96 -3.05 4.71 1.79
N LEU A 97 -2.52 5.81 2.33
CA LEU A 97 -2.88 7.16 1.87
C LEU A 97 -2.39 7.43 0.45
N ALA A 98 -1.18 6.98 0.10
CA ALA A 98 -0.67 7.06 -1.27
C ALA A 98 -1.53 6.26 -2.25
N GLN A 99 -2.06 5.11 -1.82
CA GLN A 99 -2.98 4.31 -2.63
C GLN A 99 -4.33 5.02 -2.83
N LEU A 100 -4.89 5.66 -1.80
CA LEU A 100 -6.11 6.45 -1.92
C LEU A 100 -5.93 7.64 -2.88
N ASP A 101 -4.79 8.35 -2.79
CA ASP A 101 -4.45 9.42 -3.72
C ASP A 101 -4.32 8.92 -5.16
N TRP A 102 -3.64 7.80 -5.39
CA TRP A 102 -3.56 7.17 -6.71
C TRP A 102 -4.96 6.80 -7.26
N GLN A 103 -5.83 6.24 -6.44
CA GLN A 103 -7.22 5.92 -6.86
C GLN A 103 -7.99 7.18 -7.24
N ARG A 104 -7.81 8.29 -6.51
CA ARG A 104 -8.42 9.58 -6.86
C ARG A 104 -7.89 10.09 -8.19
N ARG A 105 -6.56 10.25 -8.30
CA ARG A 105 -5.92 10.83 -9.50
C ARG A 105 -6.21 10.04 -10.76
N SER A 106 -6.35 8.71 -10.66
CA SER A 106 -6.67 7.86 -11.81
C SER A 106 -8.16 7.76 -12.14
N GLY A 107 -9.04 8.45 -11.38
CA GLY A 107 -10.49 8.45 -11.61
C GLY A 107 -11.20 7.17 -11.13
N ARG A 108 -10.50 6.30 -10.39
CA ARG A 108 -11.05 5.03 -9.91
C ARG A 108 -12.09 5.18 -8.81
N LEU A 109 -12.10 6.32 -8.11
CA LEU A 109 -13.10 6.64 -7.09
C LEU A 109 -14.45 7.11 -7.67
N GLU A 110 -14.53 7.35 -8.98
CA GLU A 110 -15.76 7.76 -9.66
C GLU A 110 -16.69 6.57 -9.96
N ASN A 111 -17.89 6.85 -10.45
CA ASN A 111 -18.83 5.82 -10.88
C ASN A 111 -18.31 5.09 -12.12
N PRO A 112 -18.12 3.75 -12.10
CA PRO A 112 -17.70 2.99 -13.28
C PRO A 112 -18.57 3.19 -14.52
N GLY A 113 -19.86 3.52 -14.35
CA GLY A 113 -20.78 3.79 -15.46
C GLY A 113 -20.48 5.07 -16.26
N THR A 114 -19.57 5.93 -15.77
CA THR A 114 -19.14 7.15 -16.48
C THR A 114 -17.78 7.01 -17.14
N TRP A 115 -17.14 5.83 -17.07
CA TRP A 115 -15.81 5.61 -17.62
C TRP A 115 -15.85 5.54 -19.14
N ASN A 116 -14.89 6.16 -19.81
CA ASN A 116 -14.84 6.20 -21.27
C ASN A 116 -13.39 6.35 -21.76
N SER A 117 -12.96 5.38 -22.57
CA SER A 117 -11.57 5.29 -23.02
C SER A 117 -11.01 6.58 -23.63
N ILE A 118 -11.78 7.25 -24.49
CA ILE A 118 -11.32 8.43 -25.24
C ILE A 118 -11.20 9.62 -24.29
N THR A 119 -12.26 9.93 -23.53
CA THR A 119 -12.24 11.09 -22.63
C THR A 119 -11.22 10.94 -21.51
N ASP A 120 -10.95 9.71 -21.08
CA ASP A 120 -9.95 9.43 -20.05
C ASP A 120 -8.54 9.69 -20.55
N ILE A 121 -8.22 9.21 -21.76
CA ILE A 121 -6.93 9.47 -22.41
C ILE A 121 -6.75 10.98 -22.62
N ASP A 122 -7.72 11.66 -23.23
CA ASP A 122 -7.64 13.09 -23.52
C ASP A 122 -7.44 13.93 -22.24
N THR A 123 -8.14 13.57 -21.17
CA THR A 123 -8.02 14.25 -19.87
C THR A 123 -6.65 14.00 -19.24
N PHE A 124 -6.14 12.78 -19.28
CA PHE A 124 -4.82 12.48 -18.74
C PHE A 124 -3.70 13.16 -19.52
N GLU A 125 -3.77 13.21 -20.83
CA GLU A 125 -2.76 13.88 -21.66
C GLU A 125 -2.68 15.38 -21.38
N ARG A 126 -3.82 16.03 -21.09
CA ARG A 126 -3.89 17.45 -20.74
C ARG A 126 -3.46 17.73 -19.30
N ASP A 127 -3.99 16.97 -18.33
CA ASP A 127 -3.97 17.35 -16.92
C ASP A 127 -3.05 16.45 -16.06
N ARG A 128 -2.50 15.37 -16.64
CA ARG A 128 -1.71 14.31 -15.96
C ARG A 128 -2.43 13.67 -14.76
N ARG A 129 -3.76 13.83 -14.71
CA ARG A 129 -4.70 13.22 -13.76
C ARG A 129 -6.06 13.12 -14.44
N ILE A 130 -6.84 12.10 -14.09
CA ILE A 130 -8.23 11.93 -14.55
C ILE A 130 -9.19 12.71 -13.66
N SER A 131 -8.93 12.73 -12.34
CA SER A 131 -9.85 13.36 -11.38
C SER A 131 -9.12 14.04 -10.23
N ASN A 132 -9.77 15.06 -9.69
CA ASN A 132 -9.42 15.73 -8.44
C ASN A 132 -10.65 15.89 -7.54
N ASP A 133 -11.74 15.18 -7.84
CA ASP A 133 -13.00 15.28 -7.10
C ASP A 133 -12.81 14.82 -5.65
N ASP A 134 -13.46 15.53 -4.73
CA ASP A 134 -13.52 15.12 -3.33
C ASP A 134 -14.52 13.97 -3.13
N ASN A 135 -15.54 13.89 -3.97
CA ASN A 135 -16.59 12.89 -3.83
C ASN A 135 -16.14 11.51 -4.33
N ILE A 136 -16.39 10.50 -3.50
CA ILE A 136 -16.14 9.08 -3.79
C ILE A 136 -17.48 8.43 -4.10
N SER A 137 -17.63 7.91 -5.30
CA SER A 137 -18.85 7.22 -5.71
C SER A 137 -19.11 5.99 -4.86
N LYS A 138 -20.36 5.82 -4.43
CA LYS A 138 -20.83 4.58 -3.77
C LYS A 138 -20.80 3.37 -4.70
N GLU A 139 -20.77 3.64 -6.01
CA GLU A 139 -20.67 2.63 -7.06
C GLU A 139 -19.22 2.25 -7.39
N SER A 140 -18.24 2.93 -6.79
CA SER A 140 -16.83 2.61 -6.98
C SER A 140 -16.44 1.39 -6.13
N TRP A 141 -16.08 0.30 -6.81
CA TRP A 141 -15.46 -0.86 -6.16
C TRP A 141 -14.15 -0.46 -5.45
N TRP A 142 -13.30 0.34 -6.10
CA TRP A 142 -12.06 0.84 -5.49
C TRP A 142 -12.33 1.70 -4.25
N GLY A 143 -13.36 2.56 -4.32
CA GLY A 143 -13.81 3.38 -3.21
C GLY A 143 -14.31 2.55 -2.01
N TYR A 144 -15.03 1.45 -2.26
CA TYR A 144 -15.45 0.50 -1.22
C TYR A 144 -14.26 -0.27 -0.64
N MET A 145 -13.38 -0.82 -1.49
CA MET A 145 -12.21 -1.57 -1.02
C MET A 145 -11.31 -0.69 -0.16
N ASN A 146 -11.02 0.54 -0.61
CA ASN A 146 -10.22 1.49 0.16
C ASN A 146 -10.93 2.01 1.42
N LEU A 147 -12.27 2.02 1.47
CA LEU A 147 -13.00 2.39 2.70
C LEU A 147 -12.54 1.53 3.88
N GLN A 148 -12.22 0.26 3.62
CA GLN A 148 -11.70 -0.67 4.63
C GLN A 148 -10.27 -0.36 5.07
N PHE A 149 -9.50 0.38 4.28
CA PHE A 149 -8.12 0.79 4.56
C PHE A 149 -7.97 2.26 4.98
N SER A 150 -9.08 3.00 5.02
CA SER A 150 -9.12 4.42 5.43
C SER A 150 -10.03 4.60 6.64
N VAL A 151 -11.32 4.28 6.49
CA VAL A 151 -12.33 4.48 7.55
C VAL A 151 -12.32 3.32 8.55
N ALA A 152 -12.34 2.07 8.08
CA ALA A 152 -12.38 0.92 8.99
C ALA A 152 -11.11 0.79 9.84
N VAL A 153 -9.93 1.14 9.29
CA VAL A 153 -8.66 1.20 10.05
C VAL A 153 -8.76 2.19 11.20
N TYR A 154 -9.28 3.39 10.93
CA TYR A 154 -9.47 4.43 11.94
C TYR A 154 -10.46 3.96 13.01
N CYS A 155 -11.62 3.42 12.61
CA CYS A 155 -12.61 2.91 13.56
C CYS A 155 -12.05 1.77 14.43
N GLY A 156 -11.23 0.89 13.86
CA GLY A 156 -10.52 -0.14 14.63
C GLY A 156 -9.56 0.47 15.65
N ALA A 157 -8.83 1.53 15.29
CA ALA A 157 -7.97 2.25 16.23
C ALA A 157 -8.78 2.96 17.34
N ALA A 158 -9.95 3.51 16.99
CA ALA A 158 -10.85 4.13 17.95
C ALA A 158 -11.40 3.11 18.97
N GLU A 159 -11.80 1.93 18.49
CA GLU A 159 -12.24 0.83 19.36
C GLU A 159 -11.12 0.24 20.22
N ALA A 160 -9.86 0.36 19.79
CA ALA A 160 -8.68 0.05 20.59
C ALA A 160 -8.28 1.18 21.55
N GLY A 161 -9.02 2.29 21.58
CA GLY A 161 -8.79 3.43 22.47
C GLY A 161 -7.60 4.32 22.09
N LEU A 162 -7.11 4.24 20.86
CA LEU A 162 -5.95 5.02 20.39
C LEU A 162 -6.32 6.39 19.81
N VAL A 163 -7.55 6.53 19.31
CA VAL A 163 -8.08 7.77 18.72
C VAL A 163 -9.56 7.95 19.13
N PRO A 164 -10.14 9.16 19.03
CA PRO A 164 -11.53 9.38 19.37
C PRO A 164 -12.50 8.61 18.46
N ILE A 165 -13.61 8.17 19.04
CA ILE A 165 -14.74 7.60 18.29
C ILE A 165 -15.39 8.72 17.47
N ILE A 166 -15.60 8.46 16.18
CA ILE A 166 -16.20 9.39 15.23
C ILE A 166 -17.65 8.99 14.89
N GLN A 167 -18.46 9.98 14.51
CA GLN A 167 -19.78 9.73 13.93
C GLN A 167 -19.68 9.70 12.40
N LEU A 168 -20.06 8.58 11.79
CA LEU A 168 -20.07 8.44 10.33
C LEU A 168 -21.37 9.01 9.76
N GLY A 169 -21.25 9.87 8.75
CA GLY A 169 -22.37 10.51 8.07
C GLY A 169 -23.20 9.53 7.23
N THR A 170 -24.48 9.83 7.05
CA THR A 170 -25.38 9.09 6.16
C THR A 170 -25.09 9.41 4.68
N PRO A 171 -25.38 8.49 3.75
CA PRO A 171 -26.10 7.22 3.91
C PRO A 171 -25.20 6.01 4.10
N PHE A 172 -24.02 6.16 4.69
CA PHE A 172 -23.15 5.02 4.98
C PHE A 172 -23.78 4.06 6.00
N ASN A 173 -23.86 2.77 5.66
CA ASN A 173 -24.33 1.75 6.58
C ASN A 173 -23.19 1.21 7.43
N LYS A 174 -22.92 1.86 8.56
CA LYS A 174 -21.89 1.40 9.51
C LYS A 174 -22.14 0.00 10.06
N ASN A 175 -23.37 -0.53 9.99
CA ASN A 175 -23.72 -1.85 10.51
C ASN A 175 -23.60 -2.96 9.45
N GLU A 176 -23.11 -2.63 8.25
CA GLU A 176 -22.80 -3.65 7.24
C GLU A 176 -21.81 -4.68 7.81
N PHE A 177 -22.16 -5.96 7.69
CA PHE A 177 -21.40 -7.05 8.29
C PHE A 177 -19.94 -7.08 7.82
N GLY A 178 -19.69 -6.95 6.51
CA GLY A 178 -18.33 -6.93 5.96
C GLY A 178 -17.49 -5.76 6.50
N TYR A 179 -18.07 -4.58 6.59
CA TYR A 179 -17.40 -3.42 7.19
C TYR A 179 -17.05 -3.67 8.67
N GLN A 180 -17.99 -4.18 9.47
CA GLN A 180 -17.75 -4.48 10.89
C GLN A 180 -16.68 -5.55 11.11
N GLN A 181 -16.62 -6.57 10.25
CA GLN A 181 -15.53 -7.54 10.27
C GLN A 181 -14.17 -6.88 10.00
N CYS A 182 -14.09 -5.98 9.02
CA CYS A 182 -12.86 -5.22 8.74
C CYS A 182 -12.45 -4.35 9.94
N VAL A 183 -13.39 -3.66 10.58
CA VAL A 183 -13.13 -2.89 11.81
C VAL A 183 -12.56 -3.80 12.91
N GLN A 184 -13.13 -4.99 13.10
CA GLN A 184 -12.64 -5.93 14.11
C GLN A 184 -11.22 -6.45 13.81
N HIS A 185 -10.89 -6.72 12.54
CA HIS A 185 -9.52 -7.07 12.15
C HIS A 185 -8.53 -5.96 12.49
N TRP A 186 -8.89 -4.71 12.18
CA TRP A 186 -8.05 -3.56 12.51
C TRP A 186 -7.93 -3.33 14.02
N LYS A 187 -9.04 -3.43 14.77
CA LYS A 187 -9.02 -3.34 16.23
C LYS A 187 -8.05 -4.35 16.83
N ASN A 188 -8.12 -5.61 16.40
CA ASN A 188 -7.20 -6.65 16.88
C ASN A 188 -5.74 -6.30 16.59
N PHE A 189 -5.45 -5.76 15.40
CA PHE A 189 -4.12 -5.30 15.03
C PHE A 189 -3.63 -4.17 15.93
N TRP A 190 -4.46 -3.16 16.18
CA TRP A 190 -4.12 -2.02 17.03
C TRP A 190 -3.95 -2.42 18.49
N ASP A 191 -4.91 -3.16 19.02
CA ASP A 191 -4.91 -3.55 20.43
C ASP A 191 -3.76 -4.50 20.74
N THR A 192 -3.43 -5.45 19.86
CA THR A 192 -2.36 -6.42 20.14
C THR A 192 -1.03 -6.05 19.48
N HIS A 193 -0.95 -6.15 18.16
CA HIS A 193 0.31 -6.11 17.43
C HIS A 193 0.98 -4.73 17.44
N HIS A 194 0.22 -3.64 17.29
CA HIS A 194 0.77 -2.29 17.38
C HIS A 194 1.23 -1.97 18.81
N ARG A 195 0.45 -2.33 19.83
CA ARG A 195 0.83 -2.18 21.25
C ARG A 195 2.13 -2.91 21.56
N ASP A 196 2.25 -4.17 21.15
CA ASP A 196 3.45 -5.00 21.37
C ASP A 196 4.66 -4.43 20.63
N PHE A 197 4.46 -3.92 19.41
CA PHE A 197 5.49 -3.21 18.66
C PHE A 197 5.97 -1.95 19.38
N VAL A 198 5.06 -1.10 19.86
CA VAL A 198 5.43 0.12 20.61
C VAL A 198 6.22 -0.23 21.88
N ALA A 199 5.79 -1.26 22.62
CA ALA A 199 6.53 -1.75 23.78
C ALA A 199 7.93 -2.28 23.41
N SER A 200 8.03 -3.03 22.31
CA SER A 200 9.30 -3.55 21.79
C SER A 200 10.25 -2.44 21.36
N ILE A 201 9.74 -1.40 20.68
CA ILE A 201 10.53 -0.24 20.25
C ILE A 201 11.04 0.55 21.45
N ARG A 202 10.22 0.75 22.49
CA ARG A 202 10.62 1.48 23.72
C ARG A 202 11.67 0.73 24.54
N SER A 203 11.67 -0.60 24.49
CA SER A 203 12.64 -1.44 25.20
C SER A 203 13.86 -1.83 24.35
N SER A 204 13.87 -1.48 23.06
CA SER A 204 14.99 -1.78 22.16
C SER A 204 16.21 -0.92 22.48
N ALA A 205 17.34 -1.57 22.73
CA ALA A 205 18.63 -0.91 22.99
C ALA A 205 19.47 -0.75 21.72
N THR A 206 19.12 -1.46 20.63
CA THR A 206 19.91 -1.51 19.40
C THR A 206 19.03 -1.34 18.17
N GLU A 207 19.63 -0.86 17.07
CA GLU A 207 18.96 -0.74 15.78
C GLU A 207 18.49 -2.10 15.23
N THR A 208 19.26 -3.16 15.47
CA THR A 208 18.89 -4.53 15.08
C THR A 208 17.58 -4.97 15.73
N GLN A 209 17.39 -4.69 17.03
CA GLN A 209 16.14 -5.00 17.73
C GLN A 209 14.97 -4.20 17.18
N ARG A 210 15.18 -2.90 16.87
CA ARG A 210 14.15 -2.05 16.26
C ARG A 210 13.70 -2.58 14.90
N LYS A 211 14.66 -2.98 14.05
CA LYS A 211 14.36 -3.59 12.74
C LYS A 211 13.60 -4.90 12.84
N GLU A 212 13.93 -5.74 13.82
CA GLU A 212 13.19 -6.99 14.03
C GLU A 212 11.76 -6.72 14.53
N ALA A 213 11.58 -5.80 15.48
CA ALA A 213 10.25 -5.38 15.94
C ALA A 213 9.39 -4.85 14.77
N LEU A 214 9.98 -4.03 13.89
CA LEU A 214 9.31 -3.54 12.69
C LEU A 214 8.93 -4.68 11.73
N SER A 215 9.85 -5.62 11.48
CA SER A 215 9.60 -6.80 10.66
C SER A 215 8.44 -7.66 11.19
N ILE A 216 8.35 -7.84 12.52
CA ILE A 216 7.25 -8.55 13.18
C ILE A 216 5.93 -7.79 12.99
N LEU A 217 5.91 -6.48 13.23
CA LEU A 217 4.72 -5.65 13.02
C LEU A 217 4.22 -5.76 11.57
N TYR A 218 5.10 -5.61 10.59
CA TYR A 218 4.73 -5.67 9.17
C TYR A 218 4.14 -7.02 8.79
N ARG A 219 4.60 -8.12 9.38
CA ARG A 219 4.00 -9.45 9.17
C ARG A 219 2.55 -9.48 9.60
N HIS A 220 2.25 -8.97 10.80
CA HIS A 220 0.89 -8.88 11.31
C HIS A 220 0.04 -7.84 10.58
N LEU A 221 0.65 -6.74 10.12
CA LEU A 221 -0.01 -5.76 9.28
C LEU A 221 -0.48 -6.39 7.97
N TRP A 222 0.38 -7.17 7.30
CA TRP A 222 0.03 -7.83 6.06
C TRP A 222 -0.97 -8.98 6.24
N GLU A 223 -0.90 -9.71 7.35
CA GLU A 223 -1.93 -10.69 7.72
C GLU A 223 -3.29 -10.00 7.88
N THR A 224 -3.35 -8.90 8.63
CA THR A 224 -4.55 -8.09 8.81
C THR A 224 -5.07 -7.55 7.48
N HIS A 225 -4.18 -6.98 6.66
CA HIS A 225 -4.51 -6.49 5.32
C HIS A 225 -5.13 -7.59 4.45
N THR A 226 -4.55 -8.79 4.47
CA THR A 226 -5.04 -9.93 3.66
C THR A 226 -6.46 -10.33 4.10
N ASN A 227 -6.72 -10.41 5.41
CA ASN A 227 -8.05 -10.70 5.95
C ASN A 227 -9.08 -9.62 5.55
N VAL A 228 -8.68 -8.35 5.60
CA VAL A 228 -9.51 -7.21 5.17
C VAL A 228 -9.82 -7.26 3.67
N ILE A 229 -8.85 -7.60 2.82
CA ILE A 229 -9.10 -7.82 1.38
C ILE A 229 -10.11 -8.96 1.17
N GLN A 230 -9.92 -10.10 1.83
CA GLN A 230 -10.80 -11.25 1.67
C GLN A 230 -12.24 -10.90 2.06
N CYS A 231 -12.42 -10.21 3.19
CA CYS A 231 -13.71 -9.71 3.62
C CYS A 231 -14.29 -8.70 2.60
N GLY A 232 -13.47 -7.75 2.13
CA GLY A 232 -13.88 -6.76 1.13
C GLY A 232 -14.38 -7.40 -0.17
N ILE A 233 -13.62 -8.34 -0.74
CA ILE A 233 -14.00 -9.06 -1.98
C ILE A 233 -15.30 -9.83 -1.80
N ALA A 234 -15.49 -10.49 -0.66
CA ALA A 234 -16.69 -11.27 -0.38
C ALA A 234 -17.96 -10.40 -0.37
N ASN A 235 -17.84 -9.14 0.07
CA ASN A 235 -18.97 -8.22 0.22
C ASN A 235 -19.12 -7.21 -0.95
N ALA A 236 -18.09 -7.02 -1.78
CA ALA A 236 -18.08 -6.04 -2.87
C ALA A 236 -18.50 -6.58 -4.25
N LYS A 237 -19.06 -7.79 -4.35
CA LYS A 237 -19.30 -8.46 -5.64
C LYS A 237 -20.19 -7.69 -6.60
N GLN A 238 -21.20 -6.98 -6.09
CA GLN A 238 -22.06 -6.15 -6.94
C GLN A 238 -21.31 -4.95 -7.53
N LEU A 239 -20.39 -4.35 -6.77
CA LEU A 239 -19.54 -3.25 -7.25
C LEU A 239 -18.46 -3.76 -8.21
N GLU A 240 -17.88 -4.94 -7.92
CA GLU A 240 -16.91 -5.60 -8.79
C GLU A 240 -17.50 -5.86 -10.19
N ASN A 241 -18.76 -6.27 -10.26
CA ASN A 241 -19.46 -6.53 -11.52
C ASN A 241 -19.73 -5.26 -12.35
N LYS A 242 -19.63 -4.07 -11.76
CA LYS A 242 -19.79 -2.79 -12.46
C LYS A 242 -18.50 -2.30 -13.11
N LEU A 243 -17.35 -2.85 -12.72
CA LEU A 243 -16.07 -2.48 -13.32
C LEU A 243 -15.98 -3.03 -14.75
N PRO A 244 -15.40 -2.25 -15.69
CA PRO A 244 -14.91 -2.79 -16.95
C PRO A 244 -13.97 -3.96 -16.73
N GLU A 245 -14.00 -4.94 -17.63
CA GLU A 245 -13.27 -6.20 -17.45
C GLU A 245 -11.76 -5.99 -17.25
N GLU A 246 -11.16 -5.08 -18.01
CA GLU A 246 -9.74 -4.76 -17.93
C GLU A 246 -9.35 -4.26 -16.53
N ASP A 247 -10.07 -3.26 -15.98
CA ASP A 247 -9.77 -2.71 -14.66
C ASP A 247 -10.15 -3.68 -13.53
N ARG A 248 -11.22 -4.48 -13.72
CA ARG A 248 -11.59 -5.57 -12.79
C ARG A 248 -10.48 -6.61 -12.67
N ASN A 249 -9.87 -7.00 -13.80
CA ASN A 249 -8.77 -7.94 -13.82
C ASN A 249 -7.53 -7.37 -13.12
N VAL A 250 -7.23 -6.07 -13.31
CA VAL A 250 -6.19 -5.38 -12.54
C VAL A 250 -6.51 -5.36 -11.04
N GLY A 251 -7.74 -5.01 -10.65
CA GLY A 251 -8.13 -4.92 -9.24
C GLY A 251 -8.04 -6.24 -8.50
N LEU A 252 -8.55 -7.32 -9.10
CA LEU A 252 -8.46 -8.66 -8.52
C LEU A 252 -7.03 -9.24 -8.59
N GLY A 253 -6.28 -8.91 -9.65
CA GLY A 253 -4.85 -9.23 -9.73
C GLY A 253 -4.04 -8.53 -8.63
N TRP A 254 -4.39 -7.28 -8.31
CA TRP A 254 -3.80 -6.51 -7.21
C TRP A 254 -4.08 -7.16 -5.85
N CYS A 255 -5.32 -7.59 -5.62
CA CYS A 255 -5.66 -8.34 -4.39
C CYS A 255 -4.81 -9.61 -4.23
N ASN A 256 -4.58 -10.35 -5.31
CA ASN A 256 -3.69 -11.52 -5.29
C ASN A 256 -2.21 -11.14 -5.09
N MET A 257 -1.77 -10.00 -5.65
CA MET A 257 -0.40 -9.51 -5.48
C MET A 257 -0.09 -9.20 -4.01
N VAL A 258 -1.08 -8.75 -3.24
CA VAL A 258 -0.93 -8.50 -1.80
C VAL A 258 -0.53 -9.77 -1.03
N GLU A 259 -0.96 -10.96 -1.45
CA GLU A 259 -0.50 -12.21 -0.82
C GLU A 259 1.02 -12.37 -0.96
N LEU A 260 1.59 -11.96 -2.10
CA LEU A 260 3.03 -11.97 -2.32
C LEU A 260 3.73 -10.91 -1.47
N LEU A 261 3.16 -9.70 -1.35
CA LEU A 261 3.69 -8.66 -0.46
C LEU A 261 3.71 -9.12 1.00
N SER A 262 2.65 -9.82 1.42
CA SER A 262 2.53 -10.45 2.73
C SER A 262 3.59 -11.51 2.96
N ALA A 263 3.76 -12.45 2.02
CA ALA A 263 4.81 -13.46 2.05
C ALA A 263 6.21 -12.85 2.14
N MET A 264 6.42 -11.72 1.45
CA MET A 264 7.67 -10.98 1.50
C MET A 264 7.89 -10.22 2.82
N SER A 265 6.85 -10.05 3.64
CA SER A 265 6.81 -9.11 4.77
C SER A 265 7.27 -7.73 4.31
N TRP A 266 6.65 -7.23 3.24
CA TRP A 266 7.06 -6.01 2.55
C TRP A 266 7.06 -4.78 3.47
N THR A 267 8.20 -4.13 3.68
CA THR A 267 8.34 -3.02 4.65
C THR A 267 8.31 -1.63 4.03
N HIS A 268 8.06 -1.51 2.72
CA HIS A 268 8.12 -0.24 2.00
C HIS A 268 6.74 0.43 1.90
N LEU A 269 6.16 0.80 3.05
CA LEU A 269 4.90 1.55 3.12
C LEU A 269 5.07 2.96 3.75
N SER A 270 6.24 3.29 4.29
CA SER A 270 6.53 4.60 4.88
C SER A 270 6.74 5.67 3.81
N VAL A 271 6.48 6.96 4.11
CA VAL A 271 6.73 8.01 3.12
C VAL A 271 8.21 8.08 2.71
N ASP A 272 9.13 7.79 3.63
CA ASP A 272 10.57 7.69 3.28
C ASP A 272 10.82 6.58 2.25
N ALA A 273 10.20 5.40 2.43
CA ALA A 273 10.34 4.31 1.48
C ALA A 273 9.66 4.62 0.13
N LEU A 274 8.52 5.32 0.13
CA LEU A 274 7.86 5.75 -1.11
C LEU A 274 8.71 6.81 -1.83
N CYS A 275 9.35 7.73 -1.12
CA CYS A 275 10.30 8.68 -1.70
C CYS A 275 11.53 7.96 -2.29
N GLU A 276 12.09 6.98 -1.58
CA GLU A 276 13.30 6.27 -2.03
C GLU A 276 13.02 5.33 -3.21
N PHE A 277 11.98 4.50 -3.12
CA PHE A 277 11.72 3.39 -4.05
C PHE A 277 10.56 3.64 -5.02
N GLY A 278 9.78 4.68 -4.80
CA GLY A 278 8.58 4.99 -5.58
C GLY A 278 7.37 4.17 -5.14
N VAL A 279 6.21 4.55 -5.67
CA VAL A 279 4.94 3.81 -5.47
C VAL A 279 4.72 2.67 -6.47
N GLY A 280 5.69 2.46 -7.37
CA GLY A 280 5.59 1.51 -8.48
C GLY A 280 4.77 2.03 -9.65
N TYR A 281 4.82 1.31 -10.77
CA TYR A 281 4.18 1.71 -12.03
C TYR A 281 2.74 1.21 -12.11
N LEU A 282 1.88 1.70 -11.21
CA LEU A 282 0.44 1.45 -11.27
C LEU A 282 -0.21 2.19 -12.44
N PRO A 283 -1.28 1.65 -13.05
CA PRO A 283 -1.94 2.31 -14.18
C PRO A 283 -2.46 3.68 -13.78
N THR A 284 -2.02 4.71 -14.49
CA THR A 284 -2.33 6.12 -14.18
C THR A 284 -3.71 6.56 -14.66
N ILE A 285 -4.25 5.85 -15.64
CA ILE A 285 -5.63 6.00 -16.10
C ILE A 285 -6.44 4.75 -15.71
N ARG A 286 -7.76 4.91 -15.61
CA ARG A 286 -8.70 3.80 -15.46
C ARG A 286 -8.76 2.97 -16.75
N LEU A 287 -8.83 1.64 -16.63
CA LEU A 287 -8.86 0.75 -17.78
C LEU A 287 -10.30 0.56 -18.26
N ALA A 288 -10.86 1.60 -18.88
CA ALA A 288 -12.26 1.64 -19.33
C ALA A 288 -12.59 0.61 -20.42
N GLY A 289 -11.58 0.19 -21.19
CA GLY A 289 -11.69 -0.76 -22.28
C GLY A 289 -10.33 -1.06 -22.92
N PRO A 290 -10.29 -1.94 -23.94
CA PRO A 290 -9.05 -2.34 -24.61
C PRO A 290 -8.22 -1.16 -25.16
N GLU A 291 -8.88 -0.06 -25.55
CA GLU A 291 -8.22 1.12 -26.09
C GLU A 291 -7.31 1.79 -25.05
N THR A 292 -7.75 1.88 -23.79
CA THR A 292 -6.91 2.42 -22.70
C THR A 292 -5.70 1.54 -22.43
N VAL A 293 -5.85 0.21 -22.50
CA VAL A 293 -4.76 -0.75 -22.33
C VAL A 293 -3.75 -0.59 -23.47
N GLN A 294 -4.22 -0.46 -24.71
CA GLN A 294 -3.37 -0.23 -25.88
C GLN A 294 -2.63 1.10 -25.79
N TRP A 295 -3.31 2.17 -25.36
CA TRP A 295 -2.68 3.47 -25.16
C TRP A 295 -1.57 3.39 -24.11
N ILE A 296 -1.80 2.72 -22.97
CA ILE A 296 -0.77 2.50 -21.93
C ILE A 296 0.40 1.67 -22.48
N ALA A 297 0.14 0.66 -23.31
CA ALA A 297 1.20 -0.15 -23.92
C ALA A 297 2.18 0.68 -24.74
N ILE A 298 1.68 1.69 -25.46
CA ILE A 298 2.47 2.58 -26.31
C ILE A 298 3.16 3.67 -25.49
N HIS A 299 2.40 4.36 -24.63
CA HIS A 299 2.86 5.60 -24.01
C HIS A 299 3.45 5.41 -22.61
N ARG A 300 3.08 4.34 -21.91
CA ARG A 300 3.47 4.06 -20.52
C ARG A 300 3.90 2.61 -20.32
N PRO A 301 4.95 2.14 -21.03
CA PRO A 301 5.30 0.72 -21.15
C PRO A 301 5.62 0.04 -19.81
N LYS A 302 6.11 0.77 -18.80
CA LYS A 302 6.33 0.22 -17.46
C LYS A 302 5.00 -0.08 -16.75
N GLU A 303 4.00 0.78 -16.89
CA GLU A 303 2.64 0.52 -16.37
C GLU A 303 2.00 -0.67 -17.10
N TYR A 304 2.21 -0.76 -18.42
CA TYR A 304 1.74 -1.91 -19.18
C TYR A 304 2.30 -3.24 -18.66
N VAL A 305 3.61 -3.30 -18.34
CA VAL A 305 4.21 -4.49 -17.72
C VAL A 305 3.54 -4.82 -16.39
N THR A 306 3.22 -3.82 -15.58
CA THR A 306 2.46 -4.02 -14.33
C THR A 306 1.07 -4.60 -14.62
N ILE A 307 0.31 -4.05 -15.57
CA ILE A 307 -1.01 -4.57 -15.97
C ILE A 307 -0.92 -6.04 -16.35
N GLN A 308 0.04 -6.39 -17.21
CA GLN A 308 0.25 -7.77 -17.66
C GLN A 308 0.58 -8.72 -16.50
N ASN A 309 1.37 -8.27 -15.52
CA ASN A 309 1.66 -9.05 -14.33
C ASN A 309 0.42 -9.24 -13.45
N LEU A 310 -0.40 -8.20 -13.28
CA LEU A 310 -1.64 -8.30 -12.51
C LEU A 310 -2.67 -9.22 -13.19
N TYR A 311 -2.78 -9.20 -14.51
CA TYR A 311 -3.59 -10.16 -15.26
C TYR A 311 -3.15 -11.61 -15.04
N LYS A 312 -1.84 -11.87 -15.05
CA LYS A 312 -1.30 -13.20 -14.74
C LYS A 312 -1.62 -13.61 -13.30
N LEU A 313 -1.45 -12.70 -12.34
CA LEU A 313 -1.76 -12.97 -10.93
C LEU A 313 -3.25 -13.23 -10.71
N ARG A 314 -4.13 -12.54 -11.44
CA ARG A 314 -5.57 -12.80 -11.42
C ARG A 314 -5.92 -14.23 -11.83
N LEU A 315 -5.23 -14.75 -12.84
CA LEU A 315 -5.45 -16.09 -13.41
C LEU A 315 -4.66 -17.19 -12.67
N THR A 316 -3.81 -16.82 -11.71
CA THR A 316 -2.96 -17.78 -10.99
C THR A 316 -3.83 -18.62 -10.05
N SER A 317 -3.68 -19.95 -10.11
CA SER A 317 -4.42 -20.86 -9.23
C SER A 317 -4.00 -20.72 -7.77
N PRO A 318 -4.86 -21.03 -6.78
CA PRO A 318 -4.49 -20.97 -5.37
C PRO A 318 -3.26 -21.82 -5.01
N ALA A 319 -3.09 -22.98 -5.66
CA ALA A 319 -1.93 -23.84 -5.46
C ALA A 319 -0.64 -23.18 -5.96
N ALA A 320 -0.67 -22.57 -7.14
CA ALA A 320 0.47 -21.84 -7.69
C ALA A 320 0.80 -20.60 -6.84
N MET A 321 -0.22 -19.85 -6.41
CA MET A 321 -0.05 -18.70 -5.51
C MET A 321 0.63 -19.11 -4.21
N LYS A 322 0.16 -20.19 -3.57
CA LYS A 322 0.78 -20.74 -2.36
C LYS A 322 2.26 -21.09 -2.56
N GLN A 323 2.63 -21.69 -3.69
CA GLN A 323 4.03 -21.99 -3.99
C GLN A 323 4.86 -20.71 -4.19
N MET A 324 4.30 -19.71 -4.87
CA MET A 324 4.95 -18.40 -5.00
C MET A 324 5.16 -17.74 -3.64
N CYS A 325 4.16 -17.76 -2.76
CA CYS A 325 4.28 -17.26 -1.39
C CYS A 325 5.38 -18.00 -0.61
N ILE A 326 5.42 -19.33 -0.65
CA ILE A 326 6.48 -20.12 0.01
C ILE A 326 7.87 -19.72 -0.53
N PHE A 327 8.00 -19.59 -1.85
CA PHE A 327 9.25 -19.18 -2.49
C PHE A 327 9.68 -17.80 -2.01
N TRP A 328 8.79 -16.81 -2.05
CA TRP A 328 9.12 -15.44 -1.66
C TRP A 328 9.39 -15.29 -0.17
N SER A 329 8.64 -15.99 0.70
CA SER A 329 8.94 -16.06 2.14
C SER A 329 10.34 -16.64 2.41
N ARG A 330 10.79 -17.61 1.60
CA ARG A 330 12.16 -18.13 1.69
C ARG A 330 13.20 -17.13 1.23
N VAL A 331 12.93 -16.34 0.21
CA VAL A 331 13.85 -15.31 -0.29
C VAL A 331 13.95 -14.14 0.69
N THR A 332 12.85 -13.71 1.30
CA THR A 332 12.83 -12.54 2.18
C THR A 332 13.12 -12.86 3.64
N ARG A 333 13.32 -14.13 4.03
CA ARG A 333 13.76 -14.45 5.40
C ARG A 333 15.12 -13.83 5.77
N TRP A 334 15.88 -13.40 4.77
CA TRP A 334 17.13 -12.66 4.89
C TRP A 334 16.83 -11.16 4.97
N SER A 335 17.14 -10.52 6.10
CA SER A 335 16.85 -9.08 6.33
C SER A 335 17.42 -8.18 5.23
N LEU A 336 18.69 -8.39 4.85
CA LEU A 336 19.33 -7.64 3.77
C LEU A 336 18.59 -7.76 2.43
N GLN A 337 18.02 -8.93 2.14
CA GLN A 337 17.25 -9.12 0.91
C GLN A 337 15.88 -8.46 1.01
N ARG A 338 15.24 -8.48 2.18
CA ARG A 338 13.98 -7.76 2.42
C ARG A 338 14.17 -6.27 2.17
N ASP A 339 15.23 -5.67 2.72
CA ASP A 339 15.55 -4.24 2.59
C ASP A 339 15.84 -3.81 1.15
N THR A 340 16.29 -4.73 0.30
CA THR A 340 16.61 -4.47 -1.12
C THR A 340 15.59 -5.05 -2.08
N MET A 341 14.45 -5.54 -1.58
CA MET A 341 13.48 -6.26 -2.40
C MET A 341 12.84 -5.36 -3.44
N ALA A 342 12.51 -4.11 -3.12
CA ALA A 342 11.94 -3.18 -4.10
C ALA A 342 12.83 -2.97 -5.33
N ARG A 343 14.13 -2.76 -5.13
CA ARG A 343 15.11 -2.67 -6.24
C ARG A 343 15.21 -3.97 -7.02
N THR A 344 15.16 -5.10 -6.31
CA THR A 344 15.22 -6.43 -6.92
C THR A 344 14.01 -6.67 -7.83
N LEU A 345 12.79 -6.38 -7.35
CA LEU A 345 11.57 -6.51 -8.13
C LEU A 345 11.54 -5.54 -9.31
N ASN A 346 11.95 -4.27 -9.11
CA ASN A 346 12.06 -3.32 -10.21
C ASN A 346 13.03 -3.81 -11.30
N THR A 347 14.15 -4.41 -10.92
CA THR A 347 15.11 -5.01 -11.85
C THR A 347 14.52 -6.22 -12.59
N LEU A 348 13.81 -7.11 -11.88
CA LEU A 348 13.16 -8.27 -12.50
C LEU A 348 12.06 -7.87 -13.50
N SER A 349 11.31 -6.81 -13.19
CA SER A 349 10.22 -6.33 -14.04
C SER A 349 10.74 -5.51 -15.22
N HIS A 350 11.63 -4.54 -14.96
CA HIS A 350 11.97 -3.47 -15.91
C HIS A 350 13.46 -3.39 -16.29
N GLY A 351 14.32 -4.23 -15.70
CA GLY A 351 15.75 -4.26 -16.01
C GLY A 351 16.07 -4.78 -17.41
N ASN A 352 17.31 -4.58 -17.86
CA ASN A 352 17.79 -5.23 -19.07
C ASN A 352 18.07 -6.73 -18.82
N GLY A 353 18.30 -7.50 -19.89
CA GLY A 353 18.52 -8.95 -19.83
C GLY A 353 19.59 -9.37 -18.81
N PRO A 354 20.82 -8.84 -18.88
CA PRO A 354 21.88 -9.18 -17.91
C PRO A 354 21.51 -8.86 -16.45
N ALA A 355 20.90 -7.70 -16.19
CA ALA A 355 20.48 -7.33 -14.84
C ALA A 355 19.40 -8.28 -14.30
N LYS A 356 18.46 -8.71 -15.16
CA LYS A 356 17.43 -9.71 -14.81
C LYS A 356 18.04 -11.06 -14.46
N VAL A 357 19.02 -11.53 -15.25
CA VAL A 357 19.73 -12.79 -14.97
C VAL A 357 20.43 -12.72 -13.62
N LEU A 358 21.18 -11.65 -13.34
CA LEU A 358 21.87 -11.48 -12.05
C LEU A 358 20.88 -11.45 -10.87
N ALA A 359 19.79 -10.68 -10.99
CA ALA A 359 18.76 -10.61 -9.97
C ALA A 359 18.09 -11.98 -9.73
N PHE A 360 17.80 -12.71 -10.81
CA PHE A 360 17.21 -14.05 -10.74
C PHE A 360 18.16 -15.05 -10.07
N THR A 361 19.44 -15.08 -10.47
CA THR A 361 20.46 -15.95 -9.85
C THR A 361 20.57 -15.68 -8.36
N LYS A 362 20.63 -14.40 -7.95
CA LYS A 362 20.66 -14.02 -6.53
C LYS A 362 19.45 -14.57 -5.78
N ILE A 363 18.24 -14.36 -6.29
CA ILE A 363 17.00 -14.84 -5.66
C ILE A 363 16.99 -16.37 -5.58
N PHE A 364 17.39 -17.05 -6.66
CA PHE A 364 17.42 -18.51 -6.71
C PHE A 364 18.33 -19.06 -5.61
N ILE A 365 19.56 -18.54 -5.47
CA ILE A 365 20.49 -18.92 -4.41
C ILE A 365 19.86 -18.69 -3.04
N LEU A 366 19.26 -17.51 -2.79
CA LEU A 366 18.65 -17.19 -1.50
C LEU A 366 17.43 -18.08 -1.16
N SER A 367 16.72 -18.56 -2.18
CA SER A 367 15.55 -19.43 -2.01
C SER A 367 15.90 -20.86 -1.57
N ILE A 368 17.12 -21.32 -1.87
CA ILE A 368 17.61 -22.67 -1.55
C ILE A 368 18.63 -22.70 -0.42
N ALA A 369 19.36 -21.60 -0.20
CA ALA A 369 20.42 -21.53 0.81
C ALA A 369 19.83 -21.73 2.22
N PRO A 370 20.33 -22.68 3.02
CA PRO A 370 19.81 -22.94 4.37
C PRO A 370 20.11 -21.77 5.32
N LYS A 371 19.18 -21.43 6.21
CA LYS A 371 19.32 -20.32 7.17
C LYS A 371 19.79 -20.78 8.55
N SER A 372 19.51 -22.03 8.91
CA SER A 372 19.81 -22.57 10.25
C SER A 372 20.63 -23.85 10.16
N VAL A 373 21.32 -24.17 11.26
CA VAL A 373 22.04 -25.44 11.42
C VAL A 373 21.10 -26.63 11.19
N THR A 374 19.86 -26.56 11.68
CA THR A 374 18.85 -27.59 11.46
C THR A 374 18.54 -27.78 9.97
N GLU A 375 18.37 -26.70 9.21
CA GLU A 375 18.17 -26.80 7.76
C GLU A 375 19.39 -27.41 7.07
N ILE A 376 20.60 -27.00 7.46
CA ILE A 376 21.84 -27.59 6.94
C ILE A 376 21.87 -29.09 7.22
N SER A 377 21.54 -29.52 8.44
CA SER A 377 21.49 -30.94 8.82
C SER A 377 20.49 -31.73 7.98
N ILE A 378 19.30 -31.17 7.72
CA ILE A 378 18.30 -31.80 6.84
C ILE A 378 18.82 -31.91 5.40
N TRP A 379 19.41 -30.83 4.88
CA TRP A 379 20.00 -30.80 3.54
C TRP A 379 21.11 -31.84 3.37
N MET A 380 21.95 -32.03 4.39
CA MET A 380 23.02 -33.03 4.37
C MET A 380 22.49 -34.47 4.55
N ALA A 381 21.38 -34.65 5.28
CA ALA A 381 20.79 -35.97 5.50
C ALA A 381 20.12 -36.57 4.24
N ILE A 382 19.58 -35.74 3.34
CA ILE A 382 18.88 -36.21 2.14
C ILE A 382 19.81 -36.98 1.17
N PRO A 383 20.98 -36.46 0.77
CA PRO A 383 21.94 -37.21 -0.05
C PRO A 383 22.42 -38.48 0.65
N THR A 384 22.68 -38.43 1.96
CA THR A 384 23.09 -39.60 2.74
C THR A 384 22.02 -40.69 2.75
N ALA A 385 20.75 -40.32 2.94
CA ALA A 385 19.63 -41.26 2.87
C ALA A 385 19.45 -41.86 1.48
N LEU A 386 19.57 -41.05 0.42
CA LEU A 386 19.49 -41.52 -0.97
C LEU A 386 20.64 -42.48 -1.32
N LEU A 387 21.86 -42.19 -0.86
CA LEU A 387 23.02 -43.07 -1.03
C LEU A 387 22.84 -44.40 -0.29
N LEU A 388 22.31 -44.38 0.94
CA LEU A 388 22.01 -45.59 1.73
C LEU A 388 20.87 -46.42 1.12
N CYS A 389 19.86 -45.78 0.54
CA CYS A 389 18.80 -46.48 -0.20
C CYS A 389 19.31 -47.08 -1.51
N ALA A 390 20.22 -46.40 -2.21
CA ALA A 390 20.84 -46.93 -3.42
C ALA A 390 21.78 -48.11 -3.13
N SER A 391 22.50 -48.10 -2.01
CA SER A 391 23.40 -49.20 -1.62
C SER A 391 22.67 -50.47 -1.17
N ARG A 392 21.41 -50.36 -0.73
CA ARG A 392 20.56 -51.52 -0.34
C ARG A 392 19.82 -52.18 -1.51
N ARG A 393 19.87 -51.61 -2.71
CA ARG A 393 19.28 -52.17 -3.94
C ARG A 393 20.28 -52.91 -4.83
N LYS A 394 21.55 -52.94 -4.42
CA LYS A 394 22.58 -53.87 -4.92
C LYS A 394 22.68 -55.01 -3.93
#